data_AF-A0A7S0Y2C6-F1
#
_entry.id   AF-A0A7S0Y2C6-F1
#
_cell.length_a   1.000
_cell.length_b   1.000
_cell.length_c   1.000
_cell.angle_alpha   90.00
_cell.angle_beta   90.00
_cell.angle_gamma   90.00
#
_symmetry.space_group_name_H-M   'P 1'
#
loop_
_entity.id
_entity.type
_entity.pdbx_description
1 polymer ?
#
loop_
_entity_poly.entity_id
_entity_poly.type
_entity_poly.pdbx_seq_one_letter_code
_entity_poly.pdbx_strand_id
1 'polypeptide(L)'
;MPRPTARRTAPAEPPSSTGAGGEALEKDARACQYFLPYKLALASEVSRVVEEALEGLNELIAHGFLRGSLPDPDDPSKKVIDTLVESVCACASIRDDQTQMHVVRLLQTVVMSEPCFVHGHSLLFCVRTCFNIYLG
;
A
#
# COMPACT_ATOMS: atom_id res chain seq x y z
N MET A 1 -51.24 28.36 -37.88
CA MET A 1 -50.06 27.49 -37.65
C MET A 1 -48.94 28.33 -37.03
N PRO A 2 -48.81 28.38 -35.70
CA PRO A 2 -47.75 29.13 -35.02
C PRO A 2 -46.47 28.30 -34.88
N ARG A 3 -45.31 28.94 -35.09
CA ARG A 3 -43.95 28.39 -34.90
C ARG A 3 -43.67 28.07 -33.42
N PRO A 4 -43.01 26.95 -33.08
CA PRO A 4 -42.50 26.72 -31.73
C PRO A 4 -41.26 27.57 -31.46
N THR A 5 -41.28 28.30 -30.34
CA THR A 5 -40.19 29.10 -29.78
C THR A 5 -39.13 28.19 -29.15
N ALA A 6 -37.86 28.47 -29.47
CA ALA A 6 -36.70 27.76 -28.95
C ALA A 6 -36.55 27.96 -27.44
N ARG A 7 -36.66 26.88 -26.66
CA ARG A 7 -36.25 26.85 -25.25
C ARG A 7 -34.73 26.72 -25.21
N ARG A 8 -34.06 27.84 -24.96
CA ARG A 8 -32.61 27.94 -24.74
C ARG A 8 -32.28 27.23 -23.42
N THR A 9 -31.82 25.99 -23.46
CA THR A 9 -31.27 25.30 -22.29
C THR A 9 -29.90 25.89 -21.95
N ALA A 10 -29.76 26.37 -20.71
CA ALA A 10 -28.50 26.81 -20.15
C ALA A 10 -27.50 25.63 -20.09
N PRO A 11 -26.18 25.89 -20.22
CA PRO A 11 -25.17 24.86 -19.98
C PRO A 11 -25.18 24.47 -18.50
N ALA A 12 -25.20 23.16 -18.24
CA ALA A 12 -24.98 22.60 -16.92
C ALA A 12 -23.57 22.98 -16.45
N GLU A 13 -23.47 23.51 -15.23
CA GLU A 13 -22.20 23.77 -14.55
C GLU A 13 -21.43 22.46 -14.36
N PRO A 14 -20.10 22.44 -14.57
CA PRO A 14 -19.28 21.28 -14.26
C PRO A 14 -19.23 21.07 -12.74
N PRO A 15 -19.25 19.81 -12.24
CA PRO A 15 -19.01 19.56 -10.83
C PRO A 15 -17.61 20.05 -10.47
N SER A 16 -17.55 20.93 -9.47
CA SER A 16 -16.36 21.48 -8.84
C SER A 16 -15.49 20.37 -8.23
N SER A 17 -14.56 19.85 -9.03
CA SER A 17 -13.56 18.87 -8.62
C SER A 17 -12.36 19.57 -7.96
N THR A 18 -12.44 19.90 -6.67
CA THR A 18 -11.26 20.48 -5.96
C THR A 18 -11.06 19.95 -4.52
N GLY A 19 -11.71 18.86 -4.09
CA GLY A 19 -11.55 18.34 -2.71
C GLY A 19 -10.88 16.97 -2.57
N ALA A 20 -11.14 16.04 -3.50
CA ALA A 20 -10.86 14.61 -3.28
C ALA A 20 -9.37 14.23 -3.27
N GLY A 21 -8.51 14.99 -3.95
CA GLY A 21 -7.08 14.72 -4.02
C GLY A 21 -6.33 15.02 -2.71
N GLY A 22 -6.72 16.10 -2.02
CA GLY A 22 -6.05 16.55 -0.78
C GLY A 22 -6.34 15.63 0.41
N GLU A 23 -7.59 15.18 0.55
CA GLU A 23 -7.98 14.30 1.66
C GLU A 23 -7.33 12.91 1.58
N ALA A 24 -7.15 12.37 0.37
CA ALA A 24 -6.51 11.07 0.18
C ALA A 24 -5.00 11.11 0.52
N LEU A 25 -4.33 12.21 0.19
CA LEU A 25 -2.92 12.45 0.52
C LEU A 25 -2.73 12.65 2.03
N GLU A 26 -3.63 13.37 2.70
CA GLU A 26 -3.56 13.55 4.16
C GLU A 26 -3.81 12.22 4.91
N LYS A 27 -4.74 11.40 4.41
CA LYS A 27 -4.97 10.05 4.93
C LYS A 27 -3.75 9.16 4.76
N ASP A 28 -3.11 9.17 3.58
CA ASP A 28 -1.86 8.42 3.34
C ASP A 28 -0.73 8.91 4.26
N ALA A 29 -0.63 10.22 4.52
CA ALA A 29 0.36 10.79 5.44
C ALA A 29 0.15 10.34 6.89
N ARG A 30 -1.09 10.33 7.37
CA ARG A 30 -1.43 9.78 8.69
C ARG A 30 -1.17 8.28 8.75
N ALA A 31 -1.48 7.54 7.69
CA ALA A 31 -1.23 6.10 7.63
C ALA A 31 0.27 5.78 7.67
N CYS A 32 1.10 6.56 6.97
CA CYS A 32 2.55 6.42 6.99
C CYS A 32 3.14 6.67 8.39
N GLN A 33 2.48 7.44 9.26
CA GLN A 33 2.91 7.58 10.67
C GLN A 33 2.81 6.26 11.44
N TYR A 34 1.83 5.41 11.11
CA TYR A 34 1.69 4.09 11.72
C TYR A 34 2.72 3.09 11.18
N PHE A 35 3.43 3.38 10.09
CA PHE A 35 4.41 2.46 9.54
C PHE A 35 5.62 2.23 10.47
N LEU A 36 6.04 3.24 11.23
CA LEU A 36 7.17 3.14 12.16
C LEU A 36 7.00 2.01 13.21
N PRO A 37 5.89 1.92 13.97
CA PRO A 37 5.70 0.81 14.89
C PRO A 37 5.63 -0.55 14.19
N TYR A 38 5.11 -0.63 12.95
CA TYR A 38 5.15 -1.87 12.16
C TYR A 38 6.59 -2.25 11.76
N LYS A 39 7.44 -1.31 11.33
CA LYS A 39 8.87 -1.58 11.05
C LYS A 39 9.55 -2.21 12.26
N LEU A 40 9.30 -1.66 13.45
CA LEU A 40 9.86 -2.19 14.70
C LEU A 40 9.30 -3.58 15.05
N ALA A 41 8.00 -3.80 14.80
CA ALA A 41 7.36 -5.09 15.02
C ALA A 41 7.90 -6.18 14.06
N LEU A 42 8.09 -5.85 12.78
CA LEU A 42 8.67 -6.75 11.77
C LEU A 42 10.15 -7.08 12.05
N ALA A 43 10.88 -6.19 12.70
CA ALA A 43 12.24 -6.42 13.17
C ALA A 43 12.32 -7.23 14.47
N SER A 44 11.18 -7.58 15.07
CA SER A 44 11.14 -8.38 16.30
C SER A 44 11.52 -9.85 16.04
N GLU A 45 12.11 -10.50 17.04
CA GLU A 45 12.39 -11.94 17.02
C GLU A 45 11.18 -12.80 17.47
N VAL A 46 10.06 -12.16 17.83
CA VAL A 46 8.86 -12.85 18.31
C VAL A 46 7.91 -13.11 17.14
N SER A 47 7.85 -14.35 16.64
CA SER A 47 7.04 -14.72 15.45
C SER A 47 5.59 -14.24 15.52
N ARG A 48 4.94 -14.40 16.68
CA ARG A 48 3.56 -13.90 16.89
C ARG A 48 3.41 -12.40 16.67
N VAL A 49 4.39 -11.59 17.08
CA VAL A 49 4.34 -10.13 16.87
C VAL A 49 4.50 -9.81 15.39
N VAL A 50 5.38 -10.53 14.70
CA VAL A 50 5.62 -10.38 13.26
C VAL A 50 4.38 -10.78 12.46
N GLU A 51 3.73 -11.90 12.79
CA GLU A 51 2.49 -12.38 12.14
C GLU A 51 1.37 -11.33 12.23
N GLU A 52 1.09 -10.84 13.43
CA GLU A 52 0.06 -9.81 13.67
C GLU A 52 0.39 -8.49 12.96
N ALA A 53 1.68 -8.13 12.90
CA ALA A 53 2.14 -6.97 12.17
C ALA A 53 1.92 -7.11 10.65
N LEU A 54 2.25 -8.28 10.08
CA LEU A 54 2.06 -8.58 8.66
C LEU A 54 0.57 -8.58 8.28
N GLU A 55 -0.30 -9.16 9.11
CA GLU A 55 -1.73 -9.19 8.85
C GLU A 55 -2.36 -7.80 8.93
N GLY A 56 -2.02 -7.00 9.96
CA GLY A 56 -2.48 -5.61 10.05
C GLY A 56 -2.03 -4.74 8.87
N LEU A 57 -0.79 -4.90 8.40
CA LEU A 57 -0.31 -4.22 7.19
C LEU A 57 -1.11 -4.65 5.95
N ASN A 58 -1.45 -5.93 5.84
CA ASN A 58 -2.23 -6.44 4.72
C ASN A 58 -3.62 -5.80 4.67
N GLU A 59 -4.30 -5.66 5.80
CA GLU A 59 -5.60 -4.98 5.88
C GLU A 59 -5.48 -3.50 5.52
N LEU A 60 -4.46 -2.78 6.04
CA LEU A 60 -4.26 -1.37 5.75
C LEU A 60 -4.06 -1.09 4.25
N ILE A 61 -3.31 -1.94 3.57
CA ILE A 61 -3.05 -1.82 2.12
C ILE A 61 -4.29 -2.25 1.32
N ALA A 62 -4.90 -3.38 1.66
CA ALA A 62 -6.08 -3.91 0.95
C ALA A 62 -7.26 -2.93 0.99
N HIS A 63 -7.46 -2.22 2.10
CA HIS A 63 -8.50 -1.21 2.24
C HIS A 63 -8.09 0.17 1.69
N GLY A 64 -6.85 0.33 1.23
CA GLY A 64 -6.34 1.57 0.66
C GLY A 64 -6.08 2.68 1.67
N PHE A 65 -5.96 2.35 2.96
CA PHE A 65 -5.54 3.30 4.01
C PHE A 65 -4.06 3.64 3.88
N LEU A 66 -3.23 2.65 3.55
CA LEU A 66 -1.81 2.81 3.30
C LEU A 66 -1.53 2.63 1.80
N ARG A 67 -1.21 3.73 1.11
CA ARG A 67 -0.80 3.68 -0.31
C ARG A 67 0.72 3.66 -0.44
N GLY A 68 1.41 4.31 0.50
CA GLY A 68 2.87 4.37 0.53
C GLY A 68 3.46 5.19 -0.61
N SER A 69 2.73 6.19 -1.11
CA SER A 69 3.21 7.09 -2.17
C SER A 69 4.14 8.19 -1.63
N LEU A 70 4.16 8.36 -0.31
CA LEU A 70 4.99 9.35 0.37
C LEU A 70 6.43 8.86 0.54
N PRO A 71 7.40 9.79 0.62
CA PRO A 71 8.78 9.45 0.95
C PRO A 71 8.87 8.87 2.36
N ASP A 72 9.79 7.93 2.56
CA ASP A 72 10.08 7.37 3.88
C ASP A 72 10.68 8.45 4.81
N PRO A 73 10.24 8.55 6.08
CA PRO A 73 10.80 9.52 7.02
C PRO A 73 12.28 9.28 7.37
N ASP A 74 12.76 8.03 7.29
CA ASP A 74 14.17 7.67 7.54
C ASP A 74 15.05 7.85 6.29
N ASP A 75 14.48 7.66 5.10
CA ASP A 75 15.17 7.81 3.82
C ASP A 75 14.28 8.50 2.78
N PRO A 76 14.39 9.83 2.60
CA PRO A 76 13.54 10.57 1.67
C PRO A 76 13.79 10.22 0.20
N SER A 77 14.83 9.42 -0.11
CA SER A 77 15.10 8.94 -1.47
C SER A 77 14.23 7.74 -1.87
N LYS A 78 13.60 7.08 -0.89
CA LYS A 78 12.72 5.92 -1.09
C LYS A 78 11.28 6.26 -0.74
N LYS A 79 10.33 5.55 -1.35
CA LYS A 79 8.93 5.59 -0.93
C LYS A 79 8.73 4.65 0.25
N VAL A 80 7.76 4.97 1.11
CA VAL A 80 7.36 4.10 2.25
C VAL A 80 7.05 2.69 1.78
N ILE A 81 6.42 2.52 0.60
CA ILE A 81 6.11 1.20 0.05
C ILE A 81 7.36 0.36 -0.27
N ASP A 82 8.46 0.99 -0.69
CA ASP A 82 9.71 0.29 -1.01
C ASP A 82 10.36 -0.21 0.27
N THR A 83 10.42 0.62 1.32
CA THR A 83 10.91 0.21 2.65
C THR A 83 10.03 -0.88 3.27
N LEU A 84 8.72 -0.82 3.06
CA LEU A 84 7.77 -1.86 3.50
C LEU A 84 8.09 -3.19 2.85
N VAL A 85 8.24 -3.21 1.52
CA VAL A 85 8.62 -4.42 0.79
C VAL A 85 9.96 -4.96 1.29
N GLU A 86 10.95 -4.10 1.52
CA GLU A 86 12.25 -4.50 2.06
C GLU A 86 12.11 -5.17 3.45
N SER A 87 11.31 -4.57 4.33
CA SER A 87 11.08 -5.06 5.70
C SER A 87 10.31 -6.38 5.72
N VAL A 88 9.27 -6.51 4.90
CA VAL A 88 8.46 -7.74 4.79
C VAL A 88 9.27 -8.88 4.20
N CYS A 89 10.09 -8.60 3.18
CA CYS A 89 10.98 -9.61 2.59
C CYS A 89 12.04 -10.09 3.59
N ALA A 90 12.49 -9.26 4.53
CA ALA A 90 13.41 -9.67 5.58
C ALA A 90 12.78 -10.72 6.53
N CYS A 91 11.47 -10.63 6.79
CA CYS A 91 10.74 -11.60 7.61
C CYS A 91 10.68 -13.00 6.99
N ALA A 92 10.90 -13.15 5.68
CA ALA A 92 10.97 -14.47 5.03
C ALA A 92 12.12 -15.36 5.54
N SER A 93 13.10 -14.77 6.23
CA SER A 93 14.18 -15.52 6.91
C SER A 93 13.68 -16.34 8.11
N ILE A 94 12.51 -16.01 8.66
CA ILE A 94 11.87 -16.76 9.74
C ILE A 94 11.30 -18.04 9.12
N ARG A 95 11.82 -19.20 9.56
CA ARG A 95 11.39 -20.54 9.06
C ARG A 95 10.13 -21.05 9.76
N ASP A 96 9.15 -20.16 9.93
CA ASP A 96 7.84 -20.49 10.46
C ASP A 96 6.80 -20.44 9.34
N ASP A 97 6.01 -21.50 9.18
CA ASP A 97 5.06 -21.65 8.08
C ASP A 97 3.98 -20.57 8.08
N GLN A 98 3.51 -20.14 9.27
CA GLN A 98 2.51 -19.09 9.37
C GLN A 98 3.13 -17.76 8.96
N THR A 99 4.30 -17.42 9.48
CA THR A 99 5.01 -16.20 9.11
C THR A 99 5.26 -16.13 7.60
N GLN A 100 5.74 -17.21 6.99
CA GLN A 100 5.98 -17.28 5.54
C GLN A 100 4.69 -17.12 4.72
N MET A 101 3.59 -17.73 5.16
CA MET A 101 2.27 -17.56 4.51
C MET A 101 1.80 -16.10 4.56
N HIS A 102 1.95 -15.43 5.70
CA HIS A 102 1.59 -14.02 5.85
C HIS A 102 2.46 -13.11 4.99
N VAL A 103 3.76 -13.40 4.87
CA VAL A 103 4.68 -12.69 3.96
C VAL A 103 4.18 -12.79 2.52
N VAL A 104 3.88 -14.00 2.02
CA VAL A 104 3.42 -14.20 0.63
C VAL A 104 2.09 -13.48 0.39
N ARG A 105 1.14 -13.57 1.32
CA ARG A 105 -0.15 -12.87 1.24
C ARG A 105 0.03 -11.35 1.13
N LEU A 106 0.87 -10.78 2.00
CA LEU A 106 1.13 -9.34 2.01
C LEU A 106 1.81 -8.88 0.72
N LEU A 107 2.84 -9.61 0.25
CA LEU A 107 3.52 -9.29 -1.01
C LEU A 107 2.54 -9.33 -2.20
N GLN A 108 1.61 -10.29 -2.22
CA GLN A 108 0.57 -10.35 -3.23
C GLN A 108 -0.35 -9.12 -3.18
N THR A 109 -0.84 -8.74 -1.99
CA THR A 109 -1.69 -7.55 -1.80
C THR A 109 -0.97 -6.27 -2.23
N VAL A 110 0.30 -6.13 -1.88
CA VAL A 110 1.14 -4.98 -2.26
C VAL A 110 1.26 -4.86 -3.78
N VAL A 111 1.47 -5.97 -4.50
CA VAL A 111 1.67 -5.98 -5.96
C VAL A 111 0.36 -5.86 -6.73
N MET A 112 -0.75 -6.38 -6.20
CA MET A 112 -2.04 -6.45 -6.90
C MET A 112 -2.99 -5.31 -6.56
N SER A 113 -2.78 -4.56 -5.47
CA SER A 113 -3.70 -3.51 -5.05
C SER A 113 -3.55 -2.25 -5.93
N GLU A 114 -4.68 -1.78 -6.50
CA GLU A 114 -4.76 -0.54 -7.29
C GLU A 114 -4.16 0.73 -6.64
N PRO A 115 -4.16 0.92 -5.30
CA PRO A 115 -3.54 2.10 -4.69
C PRO A 115 -2.00 2.07 -4.61
N CYS A 116 -1.36 0.90 -4.73
CA CYS A 116 0.08 0.74 -4.49
C CYS A 116 0.85 0.49 -5.78
N PHE A 117 1.68 1.45 -6.16
CA PHE A 117 2.47 1.40 -7.37
C PHE A 117 3.92 0.96 -7.09
N VAL A 118 4.12 -0.34 -6.89
CA VAL A 118 5.46 -0.93 -6.75
C VAL A 118 6.11 -1.12 -8.12
N HIS A 119 7.34 -0.62 -8.28
CA HIS A 119 8.03 -0.63 -9.57
C HIS A 119 9.49 -1.07 -9.43
N GLY A 120 10.09 -1.51 -10.54
CA GLY A 120 11.53 -1.72 -10.66
C GLY A 120 12.09 -2.75 -9.66
N HIS A 121 13.03 -2.30 -8.83
CA HIS A 121 13.78 -3.15 -7.89
C HIS A 121 12.86 -3.83 -6.86
N SER A 122 11.92 -3.07 -6.27
CA SER A 122 11.02 -3.58 -5.23
C SER A 122 10.13 -4.70 -5.74
N LEU A 123 9.62 -4.61 -6.97
CA LEU A 123 8.80 -5.66 -7.59
C LEU A 123 9.61 -6.95 -7.80
N LEU A 124 10.84 -6.83 -8.32
CA LEU A 124 11.73 -7.99 -8.48
C LEU A 124 12.10 -8.60 -7.14
N PHE A 125 12.23 -7.78 -6.09
CA PHE A 125 12.50 -8.24 -4.75
C PHE A 125 11.34 -9.09 -4.19
N CYS A 126 10.09 -8.66 -4.38
CA CYS A 126 8.91 -9.45 -4.02
C CYS A 126 8.94 -10.84 -4.70
N VAL A 127 9.11 -10.87 -6.03
CA VAL A 127 9.10 -12.13 -6.80
C VAL A 127 10.21 -13.07 -6.35
N ARG A 128 11.42 -12.54 -6.14
CA ARG A 128 12.56 -13.31 -5.65
C ARG A 128 12.29 -13.91 -4.27
N THR A 129 11.72 -13.13 -3.36
CA THR A 129 11.37 -13.60 -2.01
C THR A 129 10.32 -14.72 -2.07
N CYS A 130 9.26 -14.57 -2.86
CA CYS A 130 8.25 -15.61 -3.02
C CYS A 130 8.86 -16.92 -3.56
N PHE A 131 9.78 -16.81 -4.53
CA PHE A 131 10.48 -17.98 -5.06
C PHE A 131 11.39 -18.64 -4.03
N ASN A 132 12.09 -17.85 -3.21
CA ASN A 132 12.93 -18.37 -2.12
C ASN A 132 12.10 -19.11 -1.07
N ILE A 133 10.91 -18.60 -0.71
CA ILE A 133 9.99 -19.26 0.21
C ILE A 133 9.51 -20.59 -0.40
N TYR A 134 9.17 -20.61 -1.69
CA TYR A 134 8.70 -21.83 -2.37
C TYR A 134 9.75 -22.94 -2.46
N LEU A 135 11.03 -22.57 -2.63
CA LEU A 135 12.13 -23.53 -2.74
C LEU A 135 12.80 -23.91 -1.40
N GLY A 136 12.48 -23.19 -0.31
CA GLY A 136 13.19 -23.24 0.97
C GLY A 136 12.63 -24.22 2.00
#